data_AF-A0A2H9QWC6-F1
#
_entry.id   AF-A0A2H9QWC6-F1
#
_cell.length_a   1.000
_cell.length_b   1.000
_cell.length_c   1.000
_cell.angle_alpha   90.00
_cell.angle_beta   90.00
_cell.angle_gamma   90.00
#
_symmetry.space_group_name_H-M   'P 1'
#
loop_
_entity.id
_entity.type
_entity.pdbx_description
1 polymer ?
#
loop_
_entity_poly.entity_id
_entity_poly.type
_entity_poly.pdbx_seq_one_letter_code
_entity_poly.pdbx_strand_id
1 'polypeptide(L)'
;MKNLDVNIALHYCSSSFKDAVQLRNRIMRRAKNISKKYEIITKDGTLLKGVIQCKKMKTVMKEMIRNYNIPENLINIDKEKKRIEIAPWVLEKIYEINFREKISKQLPYKCFIVEEYPTADRLEVERIRLK
;
A
#
# COMPACT_ATOMS: atom_id res chain seq x y z
N MET A 1 49.82 -45.02 -6.54
CA MET A 1 48.82 -44.10 -5.98
C MET A 1 47.49 -44.42 -6.65
N LYS A 2 46.51 -44.94 -5.90
CA LYS A 2 45.20 -45.32 -6.44
C LYS A 2 44.35 -44.05 -6.58
N ASN A 3 43.93 -43.73 -7.81
CA ASN A 3 42.90 -42.73 -8.06
C ASN A 3 41.58 -43.24 -7.47
N LEU A 4 40.97 -42.43 -6.60
CA LEU A 4 39.69 -42.72 -6.00
C LEU A 4 38.63 -42.01 -6.84
N ASP A 5 38.03 -42.74 -7.79
CA ASP A 5 36.87 -42.26 -8.55
C ASP A 5 35.64 -42.22 -7.65
N VAL A 6 35.47 -41.11 -6.92
CA VAL A 6 34.30 -40.89 -6.07
C VAL A 6 33.18 -40.29 -6.93
N ASN A 7 32.17 -41.09 -7.25
CA ASN A 7 30.95 -40.60 -7.90
C ASN A 7 30.09 -39.87 -6.85
N ILE A 8 30.35 -38.58 -6.65
CA ILE A 8 29.58 -37.72 -5.75
C ILE A 8 28.42 -37.11 -6.54
N ALA A 9 27.19 -37.50 -6.20
CA ALA A 9 26.00 -36.84 -6.72
C ALA A 9 25.90 -35.42 -6.13
N LEU A 10 26.33 -34.43 -6.89
CA LEU A 10 26.33 -33.03 -6.47
C LEU A 10 24.98 -32.38 -6.80
N HIS A 11 24.13 -32.22 -5.79
CA HIS A 11 22.88 -31.48 -5.93
C HIS A 11 23.15 -29.97 -5.85
N TYR A 12 23.40 -29.34 -7.00
CA TYR A 12 23.48 -27.89 -7.13
C TYR A 12 22.08 -27.30 -7.21
N CYS A 13 21.68 -26.56 -6.18
CA CYS A 13 20.52 -25.71 -6.24
C CYS A 13 20.98 -24.27 -6.50
N SER A 14 20.39 -23.59 -7.49
CA SER A 14 20.55 -22.14 -7.63
C SER A 14 19.85 -21.44 -6.46
N SER A 15 20.53 -21.34 -5.31
CA SER A 15 19.99 -20.74 -4.08
C SER A 15 19.37 -19.36 -4.35
N SER A 16 20.04 -18.54 -5.16
CA SER A 16 19.59 -17.19 -5.52
C SER A 16 18.19 -17.13 -6.16
N PHE A 17 17.83 -18.09 -7.02
CA PHE A 17 16.50 -18.14 -7.63
C PHE A 17 15.43 -18.54 -6.62
N LYS A 18 15.71 -19.55 -5.78
CA LYS A 18 14.77 -19.98 -4.74
C LYS A 18 14.58 -18.88 -3.69
N ASP A 19 15.63 -18.16 -3.33
CA ASP A 19 15.58 -17.08 -2.36
C ASP A 19 14.66 -15.94 -2.84
N ALA A 20 14.75 -15.55 -4.11
CA ALA A 20 13.90 -14.50 -4.68
C ALA A 20 12.41 -14.88 -4.67
N VAL A 21 12.08 -16.09 -5.12
CA VAL A 21 10.69 -16.59 -5.15
C VAL A 21 10.15 -16.78 -3.73
N GLN A 22 10.95 -17.35 -2.82
CA GLN A 22 10.57 -17.53 -1.41
C GLN A 22 10.34 -16.20 -0.69
N LEU A 23 11.19 -15.20 -0.95
CA LEU A 23 11.03 -13.87 -0.39
C LEU A 23 9.75 -13.21 -0.87
N ARG A 24 9.50 -13.21 -2.18
CA ARG A 24 8.25 -12.68 -2.76
C ARG A 24 7.02 -13.33 -2.15
N ASN A 25 7.02 -14.66 -2.02
CA ASN A 25 5.93 -15.40 -1.40
C ASN A 25 5.74 -15.04 0.08
N ARG A 26 6.83 -14.77 0.81
CA ARG A 26 6.76 -14.31 2.20
C ARG A 26 6.17 -12.91 2.31
N ILE A 27 6.57 -11.98 1.46
CA ILE A 27 6.03 -10.61 1.41
C ILE A 27 4.54 -10.67 1.07
N MET A 28 4.16 -11.40 0.02
CA MET A 28 2.75 -11.56 -0.38
C MET A 28 1.88 -12.17 0.73
N ARG A 29 2.35 -13.23 1.40
CA ARG A 29 1.62 -13.81 2.55
C ARG A 29 1.44 -12.80 3.68
N ARG A 30 2.48 -12.03 3.98
CA ARG A 30 2.40 -11.00 5.00
C ARG A 30 1.39 -9.93 4.62
N ALA A 31 1.42 -9.44 3.39
CA ALA A 31 0.45 -8.47 2.87
C ALA A 31 -0.99 -8.93 3.06
N LYS A 32 -1.31 -10.19 2.68
CA LYS A 32 -2.64 -10.79 2.87
C LYS A 32 -3.09 -10.86 4.32
N ASN A 33 -2.16 -11.07 5.25
CA ASN A 33 -2.47 -11.19 6.67
C ASN A 33 -2.63 -9.84 7.38
N ILE A 34 -1.92 -8.80 6.95
CA ILE A 34 -1.88 -7.51 7.65
C ILE A 34 -2.61 -6.38 6.93
N SER A 35 -3.04 -6.60 5.69
CA SER A 35 -3.75 -5.59 4.90
C SER A 35 -5.01 -5.15 5.62
N LYS A 36 -5.20 -3.85 5.74
CA LYS A 36 -6.45 -3.28 6.24
C LYS A 36 -7.49 -3.27 5.13
N LYS A 37 -8.78 -3.14 5.49
CA LYS A 37 -9.91 -3.16 4.52
C LYS A 37 -9.83 -2.07 3.44
N TYR A 38 -9.09 -1.00 3.70
CA TYR A 38 -8.87 0.10 2.77
C TYR A 38 -7.55 0.00 1.99
N GLU A 39 -6.76 -1.05 2.18
CA GLU A 39 -5.48 -1.23 1.48
C GLU A 39 -5.67 -2.21 0.31
N ILE A 40 -5.10 -1.90 -0.86
CA ILE A 40 -5.01 -2.85 -1.98
C ILE A 40 -3.66 -3.55 -1.90
N ILE A 41 -3.66 -4.88 -2.00
CA ILE A 41 -2.43 -5.66 -2.16
C ILE A 41 -2.01 -5.63 -3.63
N THR A 42 -0.81 -5.15 -3.93
CA THR A 42 -0.27 -5.13 -5.29
C THR A 42 0.24 -6.52 -5.72
N LYS A 43 0.59 -6.68 -7.00
CA LYS A 43 1.20 -7.91 -7.54
C LYS A 43 2.51 -8.30 -6.85
N ASP A 44 3.23 -7.32 -6.31
CA ASP A 44 4.54 -7.52 -5.66
C ASP A 44 4.41 -7.70 -4.15
N GLY A 45 3.17 -7.70 -3.63
CA GLY A 45 2.87 -7.92 -2.22
C GLY A 45 3.08 -6.68 -1.36
N THR A 46 3.12 -5.49 -1.95
CA THR A 46 3.06 -4.21 -1.23
C THR A 46 1.61 -3.78 -1.03
N LEU A 47 1.42 -2.72 -0.24
CA LEU A 47 0.12 -2.22 0.18
C LEU A 47 -0.07 -0.80 -0.35
N LEU A 48 -1.03 -0.66 -1.26
CA LEU A 48 -1.42 0.61 -1.84
C LEU A 48 -2.57 1.23 -1.06
N LYS A 49 -2.46 2.52 -0.74
CA LYS A 49 -3.51 3.27 -0.04
C LYS A 49 -3.57 4.73 -0.51
N GLY A 50 -4.75 5.33 -0.39
CA GLY A 50 -4.93 6.77 -0.49
C GLY A 50 -4.55 7.46 0.80
N VAL A 51 -3.90 8.62 0.68
CA VAL A 51 -3.43 9.43 1.80
C VAL A 51 -3.84 10.87 1.62
N ILE A 52 -4.38 11.47 2.68
CA ILE A 52 -4.80 12.86 2.71
C ILE A 52 -4.07 13.56 3.85
N GLN A 53 -3.21 14.52 3.51
CA GLN A 53 -2.50 15.32 4.50
C GLN A 53 -3.33 16.52 4.93
N CYS A 54 -3.72 16.55 6.20
CA CYS A 54 -4.48 17.65 6.78
C CYS A 54 -4.16 17.83 8.27
N LYS A 55 -4.25 19.07 8.77
CA LYS A 55 -4.03 19.37 10.19
C LYS A 55 -5.21 18.91 11.08
N LYS A 56 -6.44 19.08 10.60
CA LYS A 56 -7.68 18.80 11.35
C LYS A 56 -8.27 17.43 10.98
N MET A 57 -7.49 16.35 11.16
CA MET A 57 -7.83 15.00 10.68
C MET A 57 -9.23 14.51 11.07
N LYS A 58 -9.65 14.71 12.33
CA LYS A 58 -10.99 14.30 12.80
C LYS A 58 -12.12 15.02 12.09
N THR A 59 -11.97 16.33 11.88
CA THR A 59 -12.99 17.15 11.21
C THR A 59 -13.08 16.77 9.74
N VAL A 60 -11.93 16.66 9.07
CA VAL A 60 -11.85 16.31 7.64
C VAL A 60 -12.38 14.91 7.38
N MET A 61 -12.05 13.93 8.23
CA MET A 61 -12.59 12.57 8.12
C MET A 61 -14.13 12.57 8.22
N LYS A 62 -14.70 13.29 9.19
CA LYS A 62 -16.17 13.39 9.35
C LYS A 62 -16.82 14.05 8.14
N GLU A 63 -16.22 15.11 7.64
CA GLU A 63 -16.69 15.81 6.44
C GLU A 63 -16.66 14.88 5.22
N MET A 64 -15.58 14.12 5.03
CA MET A 64 -15.46 13.17 3.92
C MET A 64 -16.47 12.03 4.00
N ILE A 65 -16.66 11.45 5.19
CA ILE A 65 -17.66 10.40 5.41
C ILE A 65 -19.05 10.93 5.06
N ARG A 66 -19.39 12.15 5.51
CA ARG A 66 -20.70 12.75 5.29
C ARG A 66 -20.94 13.16 3.83
N ASN A 67 -19.96 13.82 3.21
CA ASN A 67 -20.13 14.39 1.87
C ASN A 67 -20.07 13.33 0.77
N TYR A 68 -19.25 12.30 0.95
CA TYR A 68 -19.03 11.27 -0.08
C TYR A 68 -19.58 9.89 0.32
N ASN A 69 -20.32 9.81 1.44
CA ASN A 69 -20.94 8.60 1.96
C ASN A 69 -19.95 7.41 2.08
N ILE A 70 -18.76 7.70 2.63
CA ILE A 70 -17.66 6.74 2.72
C ILE A 70 -17.90 5.81 3.91
N PRO A 71 -17.88 4.48 3.72
CA PRO A 71 -17.93 3.53 4.82
C PRO A 71 -16.79 3.74 5.82
N GLU A 72 -17.07 3.73 7.12
CA GLU A 72 -16.07 3.98 8.18
C GLU A 72 -14.92 2.96 8.15
N ASN A 73 -15.15 1.75 7.65
CA ASN A 73 -14.12 0.73 7.49
C ASN A 73 -13.14 0.99 6.35
N LEU A 74 -13.43 1.96 5.47
CA LEU A 74 -12.59 2.32 4.32
C LEU A 74 -11.73 3.57 4.56
N ILE A 75 -11.81 4.16 5.75
CA ILE A 75 -11.11 5.38 6.12
C ILE A 75 -10.56 5.26 7.54
N ASN A 76 -9.34 5.73 7.77
CA ASN A 76 -8.68 5.66 9.07
C ASN A 76 -7.81 6.88 9.32
N ILE A 77 -7.60 7.22 10.59
CA ILE A 77 -6.65 8.27 10.99
C ILE A 77 -5.34 7.60 11.40
N ASP A 78 -4.27 7.96 10.72
CA ASP A 78 -2.90 7.64 11.12
C ASP A 78 -2.35 8.80 11.94
N LYS A 79 -2.30 8.59 13.26
CA LYS A 79 -1.82 9.58 14.23
C LYS A 79 -0.30 9.76 14.18
N GLU A 80 0.43 8.70 13.84
CA GLU A 80 1.90 8.69 13.80
C GLU A 80 2.39 9.53 12.62
N LYS A 81 1.85 9.26 11.42
CA LYS A 81 2.20 9.99 10.20
C LYS A 81 1.34 11.26 9.98
N LYS A 82 0.45 11.60 10.92
CA LYS A 82 -0.44 12.79 10.93
C LYS A 82 -1.21 12.96 9.60
N ARG A 83 -1.88 11.90 9.17
CA ARG A 83 -2.60 11.84 7.89
C ARG A 83 -3.85 10.99 7.98
N ILE A 84 -4.76 11.16 7.04
CA ILE A 84 -5.91 10.26 6.87
C ILE A 84 -5.52 9.24 5.80
N GLU A 85 -5.78 7.97 6.08
CA GLU A 85 -5.64 6.86 5.15
C GLU A 85 -7.03 6.45 4.65
N ILE A 86 -7.14 6.17 3.37
CA ILE A 86 -8.40 5.79 2.72
C ILE A 86 -8.13 4.80 1.60
N ALA A 87 -9.16 4.07 1.19
CA ALA A 87 -9.11 3.24 -0.01
C ALA A 87 -8.69 4.07 -1.24
N PRO A 88 -7.69 3.62 -2.03
CA PRO A 88 -7.16 4.41 -3.15
C PRO A 88 -8.24 4.69 -4.21
N TRP A 89 -9.08 3.70 -4.52
CA TRP A 89 -10.20 3.86 -5.46
C TRP A 89 -11.27 4.85 -4.96
N VAL A 90 -11.46 4.95 -3.64
CA VAL A 90 -12.39 5.93 -3.06
C VAL A 90 -11.81 7.33 -3.20
N LEU A 91 -10.51 7.49 -2.93
CA LEU A 91 -9.83 8.79 -3.08
C LEU A 91 -9.84 9.27 -4.54
N GLU A 92 -9.56 8.36 -5.48
CA GLU A 92 -9.63 8.66 -6.92
C GLU A 92 -11.05 9.05 -7.35
N LYS A 93 -12.08 8.33 -6.90
CA LYS A 93 -13.48 8.68 -7.19
C LYS A 93 -13.87 10.04 -6.62
N ILE A 94 -13.46 10.34 -5.39
CA ILE A 94 -13.67 11.67 -4.79
C ILE A 94 -13.02 12.74 -5.67
N TYR A 95 -11.79 12.49 -6.12
CA TYR A 95 -11.07 13.41 -6.99
C TYR A 95 -11.79 13.65 -8.31
N GLU A 96 -12.27 12.57 -8.95
CA GLU A 96 -13.02 12.63 -10.20
C GLU A 96 -14.33 13.43 -10.07
N ILE A 97 -15.10 13.22 -9.00
CA ILE A 97 -16.35 13.94 -8.74
C ILE A 97 -16.08 15.45 -8.62
N ASN A 98 -15.09 15.85 -7.81
CA ASN A 98 -14.74 17.25 -7.64
C ASN A 98 -14.23 17.90 -8.94
N PHE A 99 -13.48 17.15 -9.74
CA PHE A 99 -12.99 17.62 -11.04
C PHE A 99 -14.14 17.89 -12.01
N ARG A 100 -15.14 17.00 -12.07
CA ARG A 100 -16.32 17.14 -12.95
C ARG A 100 -17.25 18.28 -12.54
N GLU A 101 -17.45 18.50 -11.24
CA GLU A 101 -18.36 19.51 -10.73
C GLU A 101 -17.80 20.95 -10.80
N LYS A 102 -16.55 21.14 -11.24
CA LYS A 102 -15.86 22.46 -11.32
C LYS A 102 -15.84 23.25 -9.99
N ILE A 103 -16.21 22.63 -8.87
CA ILE A 103 -16.29 23.28 -7.54
C ILE A 103 -14.92 23.72 -7.06
N SER A 104 -13.86 23.00 -7.44
CA SER A 104 -12.47 23.43 -7.35
C SER A 104 -11.62 22.41 -8.11
N LYS A 105 -10.56 22.84 -8.81
CA LYS A 105 -9.71 21.91 -9.57
C LYS A 105 -9.05 20.83 -8.70
N GLN A 106 -9.00 21.02 -7.38
CA GLN A 106 -8.35 20.15 -6.40
C GLN A 106 -9.10 20.21 -5.06
N LEU A 107 -9.15 19.08 -4.35
CA LEU A 107 -9.44 19.07 -2.91
C LEU A 107 -8.52 20.10 -2.22
N PRO A 108 -8.97 20.85 -1.19
CA PRO A 108 -8.12 21.79 -0.46
C PRO A 108 -7.00 21.10 0.35
N TYR A 109 -6.86 19.78 0.20
CA TYR A 109 -5.91 18.94 0.90
C TYR A 109 -4.94 18.28 -0.08
N LYS A 110 -3.70 18.10 0.36
CA LYS A 110 -2.70 17.38 -0.44
C LYS A 110 -3.02 15.88 -0.37
N CYS A 111 -3.45 15.33 -1.51
CA CYS A 111 -3.85 13.94 -1.67
C CYS A 111 -2.77 13.15 -2.42
N PHE A 112 -2.52 11.93 -1.99
CA PHE A 112 -1.49 11.05 -2.53
C PHE A 112 -1.99 9.61 -2.61
N ILE A 113 -1.45 8.84 -3.55
CA ILE A 113 -1.44 7.39 -3.51
C ILE A 113 -0.07 6.98 -2.99
N VAL A 114 -0.04 6.18 -1.93
CA VAL A 114 1.18 5.72 -1.27
C VAL A 114 1.24 4.20 -1.33
N GLU A 115 2.39 3.68 -1.72
CA GLU A 115 2.72 2.26 -1.68
C GLU A 115 3.68 1.98 -0.53
N GLU A 116 3.34 1.00 0.30
CA GLU A 116 4.16 0.62 1.46
C GLU A 116 4.48 -0.88 1.46
N TYR A 117 5.67 -1.23 1.96
CA TYR A 117 5.95 -2.62 2.29
C TYR A 117 5.04 -3.12 3.41
N PRO A 118 4.63 -4.40 3.38
CA PRO A 118 3.83 -4.99 4.43
C PRO A 118 4.70 -5.34 5.65
N THR A 119 5.69 -4.52 6.00
CA THR A 119 6.58 -4.72 7.15
C THR A 119 6.05 -3.96 8.37
N ALA A 120 6.65 -4.19 9.54
CA ALA A 120 6.20 -3.55 10.77
C ALA A 120 6.35 -2.02 10.72
N ASP A 121 7.43 -1.56 10.11
CA ASP A 121 7.78 -0.16 9.86
C ASP A 121 6.99 0.50 8.72
N ARG A 122 6.23 -0.28 7.93
CA ARG A 122 5.41 0.22 6.82
C ARG A 122 6.19 1.21 5.92
N LEU A 123 7.36 0.76 5.48
CA LEU A 123 8.29 1.55 4.67
C LEU A 123 7.61 2.01 3.37
N GLU A 124 7.63 3.33 3.13
CA GLU A 124 7.11 3.92 1.89
C GLU A 124 8.05 3.59 0.72
N VAL A 125 7.49 2.93 -0.30
CA VAL A 125 8.18 2.56 -1.53
C VAL A 125 7.99 3.64 -2.58
N GLU A 126 6.73 4.04 -2.75
CA GLU A 126 6.35 5.03 -3.75
C GLU A 126 5.28 5.97 -3.19
N ARG A 127 5.32 7.22 -3.67
CA ARG A 127 4.35 8.25 -3.33
C ARG A 127 4.02 9.12 -4.53
N ILE A 128 2.82 8.96 -5.05
CA ILE A 128 2.32 9.68 -6.22
C ILE A 128 1.31 10.73 -5.75
N ARG A 129 1.45 11.97 -6.22
CA ARG A 129 0.49 13.04 -5.94
C ARG A 129 -0.68 12.97 -6.93
N LEU A 130 -1.91 12.99 -6.41
CA LEU A 130 -3.11 13.18 -7.23
C LEU A 130 -3.19 14.65 -7.67
N LYS A 131 -3.26 14.90 -8.99
CA LYS A 131 -3.10 16.21 -9.65
C LYS A 131 -4.38 16.74 -10.25
#